data_AF-A0A9W6T855-F1
#
_entry.id   AF-A0A9W6T855-F1
#
_cell.length_a   1.000
_cell.length_b   1.000
_cell.length_c   1.000
_cell.angle_alpha   90.00
_cell.angle_beta   90.00
_cell.angle_gamma   90.00
#
_symmetry.space_group_name_H-M   'P 1'
#
loop_
_entity.id
_entity.type
_entity.pdbx_description
1 polymer ?
#
loop_
_entity_poly.entity_id
_entity_poly.type
_entity_poly.pdbx_seq_one_letter_code
_entity_poly.pdbx_strand_id
1 'polypeptide(L)'
;MEVLSQRQISSDLFGRYKSLQALCLQAYPRLINFGTGHDQAILTNSSTNSFSSEVEKEMKMYYQKMYNNEIEIKEIISMLQRLKSSDSPHDQDVFACMIHSLLDEYRFFPEYPVDALATTSVLFGSTIFFELIDGAALTIALRYILESARQPSDSKIFKFAIQALYSFLKRLPEWPKYCTMLSEIPSLQNQPQIYEMVKSVVNGTAPPPVTANSAVGKDKSSSPSQQQHQTSAGSASSPGDNKSSSTDISNSATEIDVLPSRYRSISMPVKIIDDVTQEIPPSEISDRVLFMVNNITEDKLDSRVSEMKEILSSKYNRWFSDYLVPQRAQLEPNNQHLYSSLINNLKSLLLDQYIQKITFYQIVNLLNKSFDSEDSLSSTERTNLKSLGSWLGKITISRNIPIKNKYLSIKNLLVEGFDHNKLEIIIPFVCKIISESKDSKVFKYPNPWLLEIINLVNTNYLLILKR
;
A
#
# COMPACT_ATOMS: atom_id res chain seq x y z
N MET A 1 -22.88 -19.01 -16.76
CA MET A 1 -23.28 -17.99 -15.76
C MET A 1 -24.69 -17.49 -16.03
N GLU A 2 -24.98 -17.04 -17.25
CA GLU A 2 -26.31 -16.54 -17.66
C GLU A 2 -27.47 -17.53 -17.41
N VAL A 3 -27.31 -18.81 -17.80
CA VAL A 3 -28.33 -19.84 -17.56
C VAL A 3 -28.59 -20.07 -16.06
N LEU A 4 -27.56 -19.93 -15.22
CA LEU A 4 -27.70 -20.10 -13.77
C LEU A 4 -28.39 -18.87 -13.15
N SER A 5 -28.13 -17.65 -13.64
CA SER A 5 -28.85 -16.46 -13.19
C SER A 5 -30.34 -16.42 -13.58
N GLN A 6 -30.74 -17.15 -14.62
CA GLN A 6 -32.13 -17.16 -15.11
C GLN A 6 -33.02 -18.21 -14.43
N ARG A 7 -32.45 -19.14 -13.63
CA ARG A 7 -33.23 -20.13 -12.89
C ARG A 7 -33.61 -19.62 -11.51
N GLN A 8 -34.82 -19.95 -11.04
CA GLN A 8 -35.20 -19.75 -9.63
C GLN A 8 -34.36 -20.66 -8.75
N ILE A 9 -33.35 -20.07 -8.10
CA ILE A 9 -32.44 -20.76 -7.18
C ILE A 9 -32.94 -20.51 -5.75
N SER A 10 -32.94 -21.55 -4.90
CA SER A 10 -33.31 -21.41 -3.48
C SER A 10 -32.33 -20.51 -2.71
N SER A 11 -32.76 -19.94 -1.58
CA SER A 11 -31.97 -18.96 -0.81
C SER A 11 -30.55 -19.45 -0.45
N ASP A 12 -30.39 -20.72 -0.05
CA ASP A 12 -29.08 -21.32 0.29
C ASP A 12 -28.17 -21.46 -0.95
N LEU A 13 -28.72 -21.91 -2.08
CA LEU A 13 -28.00 -22.03 -3.34
C LEU A 13 -27.67 -20.66 -3.95
N PHE A 14 -28.43 -19.61 -3.63
CA PHE A 14 -28.17 -18.25 -4.11
C PHE A 14 -26.92 -17.65 -3.47
N GLY A 15 -26.68 -17.92 -2.18
CA GLY A 15 -25.43 -17.57 -1.50
C GLY A 15 -24.22 -18.28 -2.12
N ARG A 16 -24.34 -19.59 -2.39
CA ARG A 16 -23.28 -20.37 -3.06
C ARG A 16 -23.03 -19.92 -4.50
N TYR A 17 -24.09 -19.57 -5.22
CA TYR A 17 -23.99 -19.02 -6.57
C TYR A 17 -23.19 -17.71 -6.57
N LYS A 18 -23.48 -16.80 -5.66
CA LYS A 18 -22.74 -15.53 -5.48
C LYS A 18 -21.26 -15.71 -5.22
N SER A 19 -20.89 -16.68 -4.37
CA SER A 19 -19.48 -17.02 -4.10
C SER A 19 -18.82 -17.66 -5.33
N LEU A 20 -19.54 -18.54 -6.03
CA LEU A 20 -19.08 -19.14 -7.27
C LEU A 20 -18.80 -18.09 -8.36
N GLN A 21 -19.63 -17.05 -8.47
CA GLN A 21 -19.40 -15.99 -9.45
C GLN A 21 -18.05 -15.28 -9.24
N ALA A 22 -17.72 -14.95 -7.98
CA ALA A 22 -16.45 -14.32 -7.64
C ALA A 22 -15.26 -15.26 -7.88
N LEU A 23 -15.37 -16.53 -7.47
CA LEU A 23 -14.34 -17.55 -7.71
C LEU A 23 -14.11 -17.79 -9.20
N CYS A 24 -15.17 -17.82 -10.02
CA CYS A 24 -15.05 -17.97 -11.46
C CYS A 24 -14.34 -16.76 -12.09
N LEU A 25 -14.70 -15.53 -11.71
CA LEU A 25 -14.04 -14.35 -12.24
C LEU A 25 -12.58 -14.23 -11.76
N GLN A 26 -12.27 -14.76 -10.58
CA GLN A 26 -10.91 -14.81 -10.05
C GLN A 26 -10.05 -15.86 -10.76
N ALA A 27 -10.62 -17.03 -11.05
CA ALA A 27 -9.94 -18.11 -11.76
C ALA A 27 -9.86 -17.88 -13.28
N TYR A 28 -10.79 -17.11 -13.85
CA TYR A 28 -10.91 -16.86 -15.29
C TYR A 28 -11.17 -15.36 -15.54
N PRO A 29 -10.16 -14.49 -15.36
CA PRO A 29 -10.35 -13.04 -15.37
C PRO A 29 -10.72 -12.48 -16.76
N ARG A 30 -10.39 -13.19 -17.85
CA ARG A 30 -10.81 -12.84 -19.21
C ARG A 30 -12.32 -12.86 -19.43
N LEU A 31 -13.09 -13.49 -18.54
CA LEU A 31 -14.55 -13.45 -18.56
C LEU A 31 -15.12 -12.05 -18.32
N ILE A 32 -14.33 -11.10 -17.82
CA ILE A 32 -14.76 -9.73 -17.53
C ILE A 32 -15.31 -9.02 -18.78
N ASN A 33 -14.72 -9.25 -19.95
CA ASN A 33 -15.16 -8.62 -21.21
C ASN A 33 -15.69 -9.63 -22.24
N PHE A 34 -15.85 -10.90 -21.85
CA PHE A 34 -16.29 -11.96 -22.74
C PHE A 34 -17.81 -11.83 -23.04
N GLY A 35 -18.20 -12.06 -24.28
CA GLY A 35 -19.58 -11.91 -24.77
C GLY A 35 -19.94 -10.50 -25.23
N THR A 36 -18.95 -9.61 -25.38
CA THR A 36 -19.17 -8.20 -25.76
C THR A 36 -18.84 -7.87 -27.23
N GLY A 37 -18.48 -8.89 -28.02
CA GLY A 37 -18.14 -8.74 -29.45
C GLY A 37 -16.64 -8.82 -29.76
N HIS A 38 -15.78 -8.87 -28.73
CA HIS A 38 -14.31 -8.94 -28.88
C HIS A 38 -13.73 -10.33 -28.53
N ASP A 39 -14.58 -11.36 -28.53
CA ASP A 39 -14.26 -12.69 -28.00
C ASP A 39 -13.12 -13.38 -28.76
N GLN A 40 -12.98 -13.12 -30.06
CA GLN A 40 -11.88 -13.68 -30.86
C GLN A 40 -10.51 -13.20 -30.37
N ALA A 41 -10.40 -11.91 -30.02
CA ALA A 41 -9.19 -11.34 -29.46
C ALA A 41 -8.89 -11.95 -28.08
N ILE A 42 -9.92 -12.09 -27.23
CA ILE A 42 -9.80 -12.68 -25.89
C ILE A 42 -9.37 -14.16 -25.97
N LEU A 43 -9.97 -14.94 -26.89
CA LEU A 43 -9.67 -16.36 -27.06
C LEU A 43 -8.26 -16.63 -27.59
N THR A 44 -7.63 -15.66 -28.26
CA THR A 44 -6.24 -15.78 -28.74
C THR A 44 -5.26 -16.02 -27.57
N ASN A 45 -5.55 -15.46 -26.39
CA ASN A 45 -4.73 -15.62 -25.18
C ASN A 45 -5.31 -16.65 -24.18
N SER A 46 -6.23 -17.52 -24.60
CA SER A 46 -6.95 -18.46 -23.71
C SER A 46 -6.17 -19.72 -23.32
N SER A 47 -4.92 -19.88 -23.77
CA SER A 47 -4.10 -21.06 -23.47
C SER A 47 -3.78 -21.23 -21.98
N THR A 48 -3.76 -20.13 -21.24
CA THR A 48 -3.61 -20.11 -19.78
C THR A 48 -4.58 -19.13 -19.16
N ASN A 49 -4.99 -19.36 -17.91
CA ASN A 49 -5.88 -18.44 -17.20
C ASN A 49 -5.15 -17.23 -16.58
N SER A 50 -3.82 -17.21 -16.67
CA SER A 50 -2.98 -16.13 -16.15
C SER A 50 -2.70 -15.08 -17.23
N PHE A 51 -2.36 -13.88 -16.78
CA PHE A 51 -1.88 -12.81 -17.68
C PHE A 51 -0.38 -12.95 -17.92
N SER A 52 0.09 -12.41 -19.04
CA SER A 52 1.52 -12.36 -19.32
C SER A 52 2.22 -11.38 -18.35
N SER A 53 3.53 -11.56 -18.14
CA SER A 53 4.30 -10.64 -17.30
C SER A 53 4.34 -9.22 -17.86
N GLU A 54 4.13 -9.05 -19.17
CA GLU A 54 4.08 -7.75 -19.83
C GLU A 54 2.78 -7.01 -19.47
N VAL A 55 1.64 -7.71 -19.59
CA VAL A 55 0.31 -7.21 -19.20
C VAL A 55 0.29 -6.80 -17.73
N GLU A 56 0.83 -7.62 -16.83
CA GLU A 56 0.89 -7.29 -15.40
C GLU A 56 1.77 -6.07 -15.11
N LYS A 57 2.88 -5.90 -15.84
CA LYS A 57 3.76 -4.72 -15.69
C LYS A 57 3.06 -3.46 -16.17
N GLU A 58 2.34 -3.53 -17.28
CA GLU A 58 1.59 -2.41 -17.84
C GLU A 58 0.45 -1.98 -16.92
N MET A 59 -0.33 -2.93 -16.41
CA MET A 59 -1.35 -2.67 -15.38
C MET A 59 -0.76 -1.98 -14.15
N LYS A 60 0.35 -2.50 -13.61
CA LYS A 60 1.03 -1.91 -12.44
C LYS A 60 1.53 -0.51 -12.73
N MET A 61 2.09 -0.28 -13.92
CA MET A 61 2.55 1.04 -14.35
C MET A 61 1.40 2.05 -14.35
N TYR A 62 0.24 1.70 -14.93
CA TYR A 62 -0.91 2.61 -14.96
C TYR A 62 -1.45 2.93 -13.56
N TYR A 63 -1.57 1.94 -12.67
CA TYR A 63 -1.98 2.22 -11.29
C TYR A 63 -0.96 3.05 -10.52
N GLN A 64 0.33 2.79 -10.69
CA GLN A 64 1.38 3.59 -10.06
C GLN A 64 1.32 5.05 -10.52
N LYS A 65 1.19 5.30 -11.83
CA LYS A 65 1.02 6.66 -12.36
C LYS A 65 -0.21 7.35 -11.77
N MET A 66 -1.32 6.62 -11.64
CA MET A 66 -2.54 7.16 -11.04
C MET A 66 -2.34 7.51 -9.55
N TYR A 67 -1.77 6.61 -8.75
CA TYR A 67 -1.53 6.87 -7.32
C TYR A 67 -0.45 7.93 -7.06
N ASN A 68 0.50 8.09 -7.98
CA ASN A 68 1.51 9.15 -7.96
C ASN A 68 0.98 10.50 -8.47
N ASN A 69 -0.29 10.58 -8.89
CA ASN A 69 -0.90 11.76 -9.52
C ASN A 69 -0.20 12.21 -10.83
N GLU A 70 0.44 11.29 -11.55
CA GLU A 70 1.02 11.55 -12.87
C GLU A 70 -0.05 11.56 -13.97
N ILE A 71 -1.13 10.82 -13.77
CA ILE A 71 -2.31 10.77 -14.65
C ILE A 71 -3.58 10.84 -13.81
N GLU A 72 -4.61 11.49 -14.33
CA GLU A 72 -5.90 11.60 -13.64
C GLU A 72 -6.77 10.36 -13.85
N ILE A 73 -7.72 10.12 -12.94
CA ILE A 73 -8.69 9.00 -13.05
C ILE A 73 -9.44 9.05 -14.39
N LYS A 74 -9.78 10.24 -14.89
CA LYS A 74 -10.46 10.40 -16.20
C LYS A 74 -9.64 9.80 -17.35
N GLU A 75 -8.32 9.90 -17.29
CA GLU A 75 -7.42 9.38 -18.33
C GLU A 75 -7.36 7.84 -18.27
N ILE A 76 -7.31 7.28 -17.05
CA ILE A 76 -7.44 5.83 -16.85
C ILE A 76 -8.78 5.32 -17.39
N ILE A 77 -9.88 6.02 -17.13
CA ILE A 77 -11.20 5.65 -17.64
C ILE A 77 -11.23 5.71 -19.16
N SER A 78 -10.77 6.80 -19.79
CA SER A 78 -10.74 6.91 -21.25
C SER A 78 -9.87 5.82 -21.89
N MET A 79 -8.75 5.47 -21.25
CA MET A 79 -7.92 4.36 -21.67
C MET A 79 -8.67 3.02 -21.55
N LEU A 80 -9.28 2.73 -20.40
CA LEU A 80 -10.03 1.48 -20.20
C LEU A 80 -11.20 1.36 -21.19
N GLN A 81 -11.88 2.46 -21.53
CA GLN A 81 -12.92 2.47 -22.56
C GLN A 81 -12.37 2.10 -23.95
N ARG A 82 -11.18 2.60 -24.31
CA ARG A 82 -10.50 2.24 -25.55
C ARG A 82 -10.02 0.79 -25.57
N LEU A 83 -9.46 0.30 -24.47
CA LEU A 83 -8.99 -1.09 -24.37
C LEU A 83 -10.17 -2.07 -24.43
N LYS A 84 -11.28 -1.74 -23.76
CA LYS A 84 -12.52 -2.54 -23.76
C LYS A 84 -13.06 -2.81 -25.17
N SER A 85 -12.98 -1.81 -26.05
CA SER A 85 -13.51 -1.87 -27.43
C SER A 85 -12.47 -2.27 -28.49
N SER A 86 -11.27 -2.65 -28.07
CA SER A 86 -10.16 -2.99 -28.98
C SER A 86 -10.24 -4.46 -29.43
N ASP A 87 -9.95 -4.74 -30.69
CA ASP A 87 -9.81 -6.11 -31.20
C ASP A 87 -8.37 -6.66 -31.05
N SER A 88 -7.49 -5.94 -30.34
CA SER A 88 -6.14 -6.41 -30.00
C SER A 88 -6.20 -7.41 -28.83
N PRO A 89 -5.63 -8.62 -28.98
CA PRO A 89 -5.55 -9.59 -27.87
C PRO A 89 -4.81 -9.03 -26.64
N HIS A 90 -3.78 -8.20 -26.86
CA HIS A 90 -3.03 -7.56 -25.78
C HIS A 90 -3.88 -6.54 -25.04
N ASP A 91 -4.59 -5.67 -25.77
CA ASP A 91 -5.43 -4.63 -25.16
C ASP A 91 -6.56 -5.23 -24.33
N GLN A 92 -7.16 -6.32 -24.81
CA GLN A 92 -8.18 -7.07 -24.09
C GLN A 92 -7.63 -7.69 -22.80
N ASP A 93 -6.42 -8.24 -22.84
CA ASP A 93 -5.75 -8.76 -21.65
C ASP A 93 -5.40 -7.66 -20.65
N VAL A 94 -4.91 -6.50 -21.10
CA VAL A 94 -4.66 -5.34 -20.22
C VAL A 94 -5.95 -4.86 -19.58
N PHE A 95 -7.03 -4.72 -20.35
CA PHE A 95 -8.35 -4.36 -19.82
C PHE A 95 -8.82 -5.34 -18.73
N ALA A 96 -8.82 -6.65 -19.05
CA ALA A 96 -9.25 -7.68 -18.12
C ALA A 96 -8.36 -7.73 -16.87
N CYS A 97 -7.03 -7.56 -17.03
CA CYS A 97 -6.08 -7.55 -15.93
C CYS A 97 -6.31 -6.38 -14.97
N MET A 98 -6.52 -5.17 -15.51
CA MET A 98 -6.80 -3.99 -14.68
C MET A 98 -8.09 -4.16 -13.88
N ILE A 99 -9.21 -4.48 -14.54
CA ILE A 99 -10.49 -4.66 -13.84
C ILE A 99 -10.42 -5.82 -12.84
N HIS A 100 -9.79 -6.93 -13.21
CA HIS A 100 -9.62 -8.08 -12.31
C HIS A 100 -8.82 -7.69 -11.07
N SER A 101 -7.69 -7.01 -11.25
CA SER A 101 -6.84 -6.57 -10.13
C SER A 101 -7.61 -5.63 -9.20
N LEU A 102 -8.36 -4.67 -9.74
CA LEU A 102 -9.16 -3.74 -8.94
C LEU A 102 -10.23 -4.46 -8.09
N LEU A 103 -10.88 -5.49 -8.64
CA LEU A 103 -11.88 -6.29 -7.91
C LEU A 103 -11.24 -7.26 -6.92
N ASP A 104 -10.12 -7.90 -7.27
CA ASP A 104 -9.42 -8.86 -6.39
C ASP A 104 -8.75 -8.15 -5.20
N GLU A 105 -8.31 -6.90 -5.39
CA GLU A 105 -7.71 -6.09 -4.32
C GLU A 105 -8.71 -5.64 -3.25
N TYR A 106 -10.01 -5.79 -3.46
CA TYR A 106 -11.04 -5.38 -2.50
C TYR A 106 -10.78 -5.90 -1.07
N ARG A 107 -10.31 -7.15 -0.95
CA ARG A 107 -9.96 -7.78 0.34
C ARG A 107 -8.85 -7.05 1.11
N PHE A 108 -8.04 -6.24 0.42
CA PHE A 108 -6.95 -5.47 1.00
C PHE A 108 -7.29 -3.99 1.21
N PHE A 109 -8.45 -3.51 0.73
CA PHE A 109 -8.88 -2.12 0.95
C PHE A 109 -8.87 -1.66 2.42
N PRO A 110 -9.14 -2.52 3.44
CA PRO A 110 -9.02 -2.10 4.83
C PRO A 110 -7.58 -1.69 5.22
N GLU A 111 -6.59 -2.23 4.53
CA GLU A 111 -5.16 -1.96 4.74
C GLU A 111 -4.70 -0.69 4.01
N TYR A 112 -5.49 -0.15 3.08
CA TYR A 112 -5.07 0.99 2.26
C TYR A 112 -4.93 2.28 3.10
N PRO A 113 -3.91 3.12 2.83
CA PRO A 113 -3.88 4.50 3.28
C PRO A 113 -5.15 5.25 2.84
N VAL A 114 -5.57 6.26 3.61
CA VAL A 114 -6.82 6.99 3.36
C VAL A 114 -6.84 7.62 1.96
N ASP A 115 -5.74 8.25 1.55
CA ASP A 115 -5.65 8.92 0.25
C ASP A 115 -5.69 7.93 -0.91
N ALA A 116 -4.94 6.83 -0.80
CA ALA A 116 -4.94 5.76 -1.80
C ALA A 116 -6.35 5.16 -1.94
N LEU A 117 -6.99 4.82 -0.81
CA LEU A 117 -8.34 4.28 -0.81
C LEU A 117 -9.35 5.26 -1.41
N ALA A 118 -9.19 6.57 -1.18
CA ALA A 118 -10.08 7.57 -1.77
C ALA A 118 -9.96 7.58 -3.31
N THR A 119 -8.73 7.60 -3.84
CA THR A 119 -8.48 7.48 -5.29
C THR A 119 -9.05 6.17 -5.85
N THR A 120 -8.84 5.04 -5.17
CA THR A 120 -9.41 3.75 -5.56
C THR A 120 -10.93 3.78 -5.55
N SER A 121 -11.57 4.43 -4.56
CA SER A 121 -13.03 4.54 -4.45
C SER A 121 -13.64 5.26 -5.65
N VAL A 122 -13.03 6.39 -6.05
CA VAL A 122 -13.48 7.16 -7.19
C VAL A 122 -13.27 6.39 -8.48
N LEU A 123 -12.13 5.72 -8.65
CA LEU A 123 -11.90 4.86 -9.81
C LEU A 123 -12.92 3.72 -9.88
N PHE A 124 -13.14 3.02 -8.77
CA PHE A 124 -14.06 1.89 -8.65
C PHE A 124 -15.48 2.30 -9.02
N GLY A 125 -15.98 3.38 -8.44
CA GLY A 125 -17.29 3.92 -8.80
C GLY A 125 -17.36 4.45 -10.24
N SER A 126 -16.26 5.01 -10.76
CA SER A 126 -16.18 5.43 -12.17
C SER A 126 -16.24 4.24 -13.14
N THR A 127 -15.68 3.07 -12.78
CA THR A 127 -15.81 1.86 -13.62
C THR A 127 -17.26 1.43 -13.79
N ILE A 128 -18.08 1.63 -12.76
CA ILE A 128 -19.52 1.42 -12.82
C ILE A 128 -20.12 2.53 -13.68
N PHE A 129 -19.89 3.81 -13.35
CA PHE A 129 -20.49 4.95 -14.05
C PHE A 129 -20.31 4.90 -15.58
N PHE A 130 -19.10 4.60 -16.05
CA PHE A 130 -18.74 4.57 -17.47
C PHE A 130 -18.98 3.22 -18.17
N GLU A 131 -19.74 2.31 -17.54
CA GLU A 131 -20.10 1.00 -18.13
C GLU A 131 -18.87 0.16 -18.50
N LEU A 132 -17.78 0.27 -17.75
CA LEU A 132 -16.60 -0.56 -18.00
C LEU A 132 -16.89 -2.02 -17.61
N ILE A 133 -17.62 -2.23 -16.52
CA ILE A 133 -17.99 -3.57 -16.03
C ILE A 133 -19.47 -3.86 -16.22
N ASP A 134 -19.79 -5.11 -16.56
CA ASP A 134 -21.17 -5.59 -16.72
C ASP A 134 -21.33 -7.02 -16.16
N GLY A 135 -22.57 -7.53 -16.13
CA GLY A 135 -22.90 -8.90 -15.77
C GLY A 135 -22.38 -9.32 -14.40
N ALA A 136 -21.55 -10.37 -14.38
CA ALA A 136 -20.99 -10.91 -13.15
C ALA A 136 -20.04 -9.93 -12.46
N ALA A 137 -19.21 -9.20 -13.21
CA ALA A 137 -18.26 -8.22 -12.66
C ALA A 137 -18.99 -7.05 -11.99
N LEU A 138 -20.03 -6.52 -12.64
CA LEU A 138 -20.89 -5.48 -12.06
C LEU A 138 -21.61 -5.97 -10.79
N THR A 139 -22.13 -7.19 -10.81
CA THR A 139 -22.81 -7.79 -9.64
C THR A 139 -21.85 -7.89 -8.43
N ILE A 140 -20.60 -8.29 -8.67
CA ILE A 140 -19.57 -8.37 -7.63
C ILE A 140 -19.22 -6.97 -7.10
N ALA A 141 -19.01 -6.00 -8.00
CA ALA A 141 -18.68 -4.63 -7.63
C ALA A 141 -19.76 -3.96 -6.77
N LEU A 142 -21.03 -4.08 -7.17
CA LEU A 142 -22.17 -3.57 -6.39
C LEU A 142 -22.26 -4.26 -5.03
N ARG A 143 -22.00 -5.57 -4.96
CA ARG A 143 -21.99 -6.31 -3.69
C ARG A 143 -20.90 -5.79 -2.75
N TYR A 144 -19.68 -5.58 -3.24
CA TYR A 144 -18.59 -5.03 -2.44
C TYR A 144 -18.91 -3.65 -1.89
N ILE A 145 -19.51 -2.77 -2.71
CA ILE A 145 -19.93 -1.44 -2.24
C ILE A 145 -21.02 -1.55 -1.16
N LEU A 146 -21.99 -2.45 -1.34
CA LEU A 146 -23.06 -2.68 -0.35
C LEU A 146 -22.53 -3.25 0.97
N GLU A 147 -21.63 -4.23 0.91
CA GLU A 147 -20.97 -4.81 2.09
C GLU A 147 -20.14 -3.77 2.83
N SER A 148 -19.43 -2.92 2.08
CA SER A 148 -18.67 -1.80 2.63
C SER A 148 -19.57 -0.73 3.27
N ALA A 149 -20.73 -0.42 2.68
CA ALA A 149 -21.69 0.54 3.23
C ALA A 149 -22.32 0.07 4.54
N ARG A 150 -22.29 -1.24 4.84
CA ARG A 150 -22.78 -1.83 6.10
C ARG A 150 -21.76 -1.74 7.24
N GLN A 151 -20.52 -1.35 6.96
CA GLN A 151 -19.49 -1.17 7.97
C GLN A 151 -19.77 0.05 8.85
N PRO A 152 -19.14 0.15 10.05
CA PRO A 152 -19.25 1.33 10.92
C PRO A 152 -18.93 2.64 10.17
N SER A 153 -19.70 3.71 10.46
CA SER A 153 -19.66 4.97 9.69
C SER A 153 -18.33 5.73 9.76
N ASP A 154 -17.52 5.45 10.78
CA ASP A 154 -16.18 5.99 11.00
C ASP A 154 -15.08 5.20 10.24
N SER A 155 -15.39 3.98 9.80
CA SER A 155 -14.44 3.10 9.12
C SER A 155 -14.01 3.62 7.73
N LYS A 156 -12.75 3.33 7.35
CA LYS A 156 -12.22 3.64 6.01
C LYS A 156 -13.03 2.98 4.90
N ILE A 157 -13.51 1.77 5.13
CA ILE A 157 -14.31 1.00 4.17
C ILE A 157 -15.70 1.59 3.96
N PHE A 158 -16.34 2.11 5.01
CA PHE A 158 -17.57 2.87 4.85
C PHE A 158 -17.34 4.11 3.99
N LYS A 159 -16.27 4.87 4.25
CA LYS A 159 -15.89 6.04 3.42
C LYS A 159 -15.64 5.66 1.96
N PHE A 160 -15.02 4.51 1.70
CA PHE A 160 -14.88 3.95 0.34
C PHE A 160 -16.25 3.78 -0.33
N ALA A 161 -17.21 3.15 0.36
CA ALA A 161 -18.54 2.93 -0.20
C ALA A 161 -19.24 4.24 -0.55
N ILE A 162 -19.15 5.25 0.33
CA ILE A 162 -19.73 6.57 0.10
C ILE A 162 -19.13 7.23 -1.14
N GLN A 163 -17.81 7.28 -1.26
CA GLN A 163 -17.16 7.91 -2.41
C GLN A 163 -17.46 7.16 -3.72
N ALA A 164 -17.47 5.83 -3.69
CA ALA A 164 -17.87 5.03 -4.84
C ALA A 164 -19.31 5.34 -5.24
N LEU A 165 -20.28 5.34 -4.30
CA LEU A 165 -21.69 5.66 -4.55
C LEU A 165 -21.87 7.06 -5.16
N TYR A 166 -21.13 8.06 -4.67
CA TYR A 166 -21.14 9.39 -5.27
C TYR A 166 -20.68 9.39 -6.73
N SER A 167 -19.68 8.58 -7.06
CA SER A 167 -19.11 8.53 -8.41
C SER A 167 -20.09 8.02 -9.48
N PHE A 168 -21.04 7.17 -9.11
CA PHE A 168 -22.09 6.68 -10.03
C PHE A 168 -23.51 7.01 -9.59
N LEU A 169 -23.69 8.05 -8.75
CA LEU A 169 -24.98 8.44 -8.16
C LEU A 169 -26.10 8.56 -9.21
N LYS A 170 -25.79 9.15 -10.37
CA LYS A 170 -26.72 9.37 -11.48
C LYS A 170 -27.29 8.08 -12.09
N ARG A 171 -26.58 6.96 -11.93
CA ARG A 171 -26.96 5.65 -12.47
C ARG A 171 -27.59 4.72 -11.46
N LEU A 172 -27.62 5.08 -10.17
CA LEU A 172 -28.36 4.31 -9.16
C LEU A 172 -29.81 3.96 -9.53
N PRO A 173 -30.58 4.82 -10.25
CA PRO A 173 -31.93 4.46 -10.69
C PRO A 173 -32.01 3.21 -11.59
N GLU A 174 -30.93 2.80 -12.23
CA GLU A 174 -30.87 1.59 -13.05
C GLU A 174 -31.00 0.30 -12.23
N TRP A 175 -30.75 0.36 -10.91
CA TRP A 175 -30.83 -0.80 -10.02
C TRP A 175 -31.78 -0.58 -8.83
N PRO A 176 -33.11 -0.54 -9.04
CA PRO A 176 -34.07 -0.27 -7.96
C PRO A 176 -33.99 -1.24 -6.77
N LYS A 177 -33.77 -2.53 -7.04
CA LYS A 177 -33.59 -3.56 -5.99
C LYS A 177 -32.35 -3.31 -5.14
N TYR A 178 -31.28 -2.80 -5.74
CA TYR A 178 -30.05 -2.43 -5.03
C TYR A 178 -30.31 -1.20 -4.14
N CYS A 179 -31.05 -0.21 -4.63
CA CYS A 179 -31.50 0.92 -3.83
C CYS A 179 -32.36 0.51 -2.64
N THR A 180 -33.24 -0.50 -2.78
CA THR A 180 -33.97 -1.07 -1.63
C THR A 180 -33.01 -1.56 -0.55
N MET A 181 -31.98 -2.34 -0.92
CA MET A 181 -30.97 -2.84 0.03
C MET A 181 -30.14 -1.72 0.66
N LEU A 182 -29.83 -0.65 -0.09
CA LEU A 182 -29.14 0.53 0.47
C LEU A 182 -30.04 1.29 1.45
N SER A 183 -31.35 1.38 1.20
CA SER A 183 -32.29 2.10 2.06
C SER A 183 -32.41 1.50 3.47
N GLU A 184 -32.09 0.21 3.61
CA GLU A 184 -32.06 -0.51 4.89
C GLU A 184 -30.86 -0.13 5.77
N ILE A 185 -29.85 0.58 5.25
CA ILE A 185 -28.62 0.93 5.96
C ILE A 185 -28.80 2.26 6.70
N PRO A 186 -28.86 2.28 8.05
CA PRO A 186 -29.12 3.51 8.80
C PRO A 186 -28.04 4.58 8.62
N SER A 187 -26.78 4.17 8.50
CA SER A 187 -25.63 5.07 8.36
C SER A 187 -25.68 5.93 7.08
N LEU A 188 -26.41 5.49 6.04
CA LEU A 188 -26.56 6.26 4.79
C LEU A 188 -27.48 7.47 4.94
N GLN A 189 -28.34 7.51 5.98
CA GLN A 189 -29.20 8.66 6.27
C GLN A 189 -28.36 9.94 6.52
N ASN A 190 -27.12 9.78 6.98
CA ASN A 190 -26.18 10.86 7.21
C ASN A 190 -25.49 11.38 5.92
N GLN A 191 -25.85 10.82 4.74
CA GLN A 191 -25.33 11.21 3.43
C GLN A 191 -26.50 11.70 2.55
N PRO A 192 -26.92 12.99 2.66
CA PRO A 192 -28.21 13.46 2.16
C PRO A 192 -28.46 13.17 0.67
N GLN A 193 -27.48 13.45 -0.18
CA GLN A 193 -27.61 13.26 -1.63
C GLN A 193 -27.80 11.78 -2.03
N ILE A 194 -27.05 10.86 -1.41
CA ILE A 194 -27.20 9.42 -1.64
C ILE A 194 -28.55 8.96 -1.12
N TYR A 195 -28.91 9.37 0.10
CA TYR A 195 -30.15 8.96 0.74
C TYR A 195 -31.40 9.42 0.01
N GLU A 196 -31.43 10.67 -0.46
CA GLU A 196 -32.52 11.22 -1.26
C GLU A 196 -32.66 10.48 -2.60
N MET A 197 -31.54 10.24 -3.29
CA MET A 197 -31.52 9.50 -4.54
C MET A 197 -32.04 8.06 -4.35
N VAL A 198 -31.59 7.36 -3.31
CA VAL A 198 -32.05 6.01 -2.97
C VAL A 198 -33.53 6.01 -2.64
N LYS A 199 -34.01 6.96 -1.82
CA LYS A 199 -35.43 7.07 -1.46
C LYS A 199 -36.32 7.35 -2.65
N SER A 200 -35.91 8.22 -3.58
CA SER A 200 -36.74 8.53 -4.75
C SER A 200 -36.91 7.30 -5.63
N VAL A 201 -35.84 6.51 -5.81
CA VAL A 201 -35.89 5.26 -6.58
C VAL A 201 -36.77 4.20 -5.90
N VAL A 202 -36.67 4.04 -4.58
CA VAL A 202 -37.50 3.08 -3.82
C VAL A 202 -38.98 3.47 -3.83
N ASN A 203 -39.28 4.78 -3.76
CA ASN A 203 -40.65 5.29 -3.75
C ASN A 203 -41.25 5.47 -5.16
N GLY A 204 -40.46 5.25 -6.22
CA GLY A 204 -40.89 5.48 -7.61
C GLY A 204 -41.12 6.95 -7.97
N THR A 205 -40.51 7.89 -7.25
CA THR A 205 -40.60 9.34 -7.53
C THR A 205 -39.43 9.79 -8.40
N ALA A 206 -39.62 10.91 -9.10
CA ALA A 206 -38.58 11.46 -9.99
C ALA A 206 -37.25 11.70 -9.22
N PRO A 207 -36.09 11.29 -9.79
CA PRO A 207 -34.78 11.60 -9.23
C PRO A 207 -34.61 13.09 -8.96
N PRO A 208 -34.03 13.51 -7.82
CA PRO A 208 -33.66 14.90 -7.62
C PRO A 208 -32.64 15.33 -8.69
N PRO A 209 -32.67 16.60 -9.16
CA PRO A 209 -31.69 17.10 -10.12
C PRO A 209 -30.29 17.07 -9.48
N VAL A 210 -29.43 16.19 -9.99
CA VAL A 210 -28.04 16.09 -9.55
C VAL A 210 -27.25 17.26 -10.15
N THR A 211 -27.13 18.38 -9.42
CA THR A 211 -26.31 19.51 -9.86
C THR A 211 -24.84 19.09 -9.87
N ALA A 212 -24.17 19.28 -11.01
CA ALA A 212 -22.80 18.81 -11.26
C ALA A 212 -21.69 19.56 -10.47
N ASN A 213 -22.05 20.35 -9.47
CA ASN A 213 -21.09 21.09 -8.63
C ASN A 213 -21.23 20.69 -7.15
N SER A 214 -20.70 19.52 -6.81
CA SER A 214 -20.24 19.17 -5.47
C SER A 214 -19.16 18.09 -5.58
N ALA A 215 -18.10 18.42 -6.32
CA ALA A 215 -16.76 17.96 -5.98
C ALA A 215 -16.07 19.14 -5.27
N VAL A 216 -16.27 19.25 -3.96
CA VAL A 216 -15.60 20.20 -3.05
C VAL A 216 -15.41 19.41 -1.75
N GLY A 217 -14.19 19.11 -1.30
CA GLY A 217 -13.29 20.05 -0.66
C GLY A 217 -12.13 20.59 -1.52
N LYS A 218 -12.33 21.80 -2.04
CA LYS A 218 -11.28 22.82 -2.12
C LYS A 218 -11.85 24.05 -1.45
N ASP A 219 -11.51 24.24 -0.17
CA ASP A 219 -11.70 25.54 0.47
C ASP A 219 -10.60 26.49 -0.05
N LYS A 220 -10.98 27.30 -1.04
CA LYS A 220 -10.37 28.60 -1.32
C LYS A 220 -11.51 29.62 -1.28
N SER A 221 -11.69 30.28 -0.14
CA SER A 221 -12.38 31.57 -0.10
C SER A 221 -11.34 32.68 -0.24
N SER A 222 -11.63 33.52 -1.22
CA SER A 222 -10.89 34.62 -1.80
C SER A 222 -10.71 35.82 -0.87
N SER A 223 -9.55 36.47 -1.01
CA SER A 223 -9.27 37.84 -0.59
C SER A 223 -10.28 38.85 -1.17
N PRO A 224 -10.61 39.94 -0.44
CA PRO A 224 -11.10 41.16 -1.05
C PRO A 224 -9.93 42.15 -1.25
N SER A 225 -9.82 42.72 -2.45
CA SER A 225 -8.91 43.84 -2.71
C SER A 225 -9.68 45.13 -2.94
N GLN A 226 -9.20 46.17 -2.27
CA GLN A 226 -9.36 47.62 -2.50
C GLN A 226 -10.66 48.31 -2.07
N GLN A 227 -10.59 49.04 -0.96
CA GLN A 227 -10.80 50.49 -0.96
C GLN A 227 -10.15 51.18 0.25
N GLN A 228 -9.91 52.48 0.08
CA GLN A 228 -8.97 53.38 0.75
C GLN A 228 -9.27 53.79 2.21
N HIS A 229 -8.21 54.31 2.84
CA HIS A 229 -8.13 55.49 3.73
C HIS A 229 -8.12 55.35 5.28
N GLN A 230 -6.96 55.75 5.83
CA GLN A 230 -6.71 56.65 6.99
C GLN A 230 -7.01 56.25 8.45
N THR A 231 -5.94 56.30 9.27
CA THR A 231 -5.80 56.85 10.66
C THR A 231 -6.72 56.27 11.75
N SER A 232 -6.34 55.98 12.99
CA SER A 232 -5.26 56.41 13.90
C SER A 232 -5.45 55.67 15.24
N ALA A 233 -4.34 55.44 15.95
CA ALA A 233 -4.13 55.42 17.41
C ALA A 233 -5.19 54.81 18.38
N GLY A 234 -4.72 53.95 19.30
CA GLY A 234 -5.31 53.89 20.64
C GLY A 234 -5.26 52.56 21.40
N SER A 235 -4.14 52.33 22.08
CA SER A 235 -4.04 51.81 23.45
C SER A 235 -4.42 50.37 23.81
N ALA A 236 -3.41 49.71 24.36
CA ALA A 236 -3.41 48.41 25.00
C ALA A 236 -3.87 48.44 26.47
N SER A 237 -4.51 47.34 26.90
CA SER A 237 -4.42 46.78 28.25
C SER A 237 -4.89 45.31 28.27
N SER A 238 -3.95 44.41 28.53
CA SER A 238 -4.11 43.00 28.99
C SER A 238 -4.77 42.94 30.39
N PRO A 239 -5.07 41.78 31.05
CA PRO A 239 -4.62 40.39 30.79
C PRO A 239 -5.66 39.26 31.01
N GLY A 240 -5.27 38.01 30.73
CA GLY A 240 -5.80 36.83 31.48
C GLY A 240 -6.32 35.65 30.65
N ASP A 241 -5.40 34.73 30.34
CA ASP A 241 -5.53 33.26 30.21
C ASP A 241 -6.92 32.59 30.17
N ASN A 242 -7.19 31.80 29.12
CA ASN A 242 -7.20 30.34 29.29
C ASN A 242 -7.12 29.56 27.96
N LYS A 243 -6.10 28.71 27.94
CA LYS A 243 -5.65 27.73 26.95
C LYS A 243 -6.76 26.86 26.34
N SER A 244 -6.80 26.81 25.00
CA SER A 244 -7.24 25.66 24.22
C SER A 244 -5.99 24.95 23.68
N SER A 245 -5.80 23.72 24.14
CA SER A 245 -4.70 22.83 23.84
C SER A 245 -4.74 22.35 22.39
N SER A 246 -3.76 22.82 21.61
CA SER A 246 -3.20 22.07 20.50
C SER A 246 -2.58 20.77 21.01
N THR A 247 -2.91 19.64 20.39
CA THR A 247 -1.96 18.53 20.23
C THR A 247 -1.30 18.80 18.88
N ASP A 248 -0.31 19.69 18.81
CA ASP A 248 1.09 19.43 19.15
C ASP A 248 1.55 18.11 18.55
N ILE A 249 2.30 18.24 17.45
CA ILE A 249 3.46 17.40 17.12
C ILE A 249 4.10 17.09 18.46
N SER A 250 4.06 15.83 18.88
CA SER A 250 4.72 15.39 20.09
C SER A 250 6.18 15.78 19.98
N ASN A 251 6.51 16.87 20.65
CA ASN A 251 7.83 17.22 21.12
C ASN A 251 8.35 16.01 21.87
N SER A 252 9.20 15.26 21.20
CA SER A 252 10.11 14.38 21.88
C SER A 252 11.33 14.24 20.99
N ALA A 253 12.31 15.12 21.22
CA ALA A 253 13.71 14.75 21.06
C ALA A 253 14.10 13.68 22.09
N THR A 254 13.24 12.68 22.29
CA THR A 254 13.50 11.51 23.13
C THR A 254 14.12 10.44 22.26
N GLU A 255 15.01 9.72 22.91
CA GLU A 255 15.69 8.54 22.43
C GLU A 255 14.72 7.62 21.66
N ILE A 256 15.21 6.96 20.60
CA ILE A 256 14.46 5.86 19.98
C ILE A 256 14.10 4.89 21.10
N ASP A 257 12.80 4.75 21.40
CA ASP A 257 12.31 3.85 22.45
C ASP A 257 12.92 2.47 22.21
N VAL A 258 13.68 2.00 23.19
CA VAL A 258 14.35 0.70 23.11
C VAL A 258 13.25 -0.35 23.02
N LEU A 259 13.11 -0.98 21.86
CA LEU A 259 12.14 -2.05 21.63
C LEU A 259 12.75 -3.37 22.12
N PRO A 260 12.29 -3.95 23.25
CA PRO A 260 12.79 -5.22 23.72
C PRO A 260 12.38 -6.33 22.77
N SER A 261 13.31 -7.21 22.42
CA SER A 261 13.04 -8.38 21.58
C SER A 261 12.49 -9.54 22.41
N ARG A 262 11.48 -10.24 21.87
CA ARG A 262 10.97 -11.52 22.43
C ARG A 262 11.92 -12.68 22.15
N TYR A 263 12.72 -12.56 21.10
CA TYR A 263 13.79 -13.51 20.75
C TYR A 263 15.10 -13.06 21.37
N ARG A 264 15.82 -13.96 22.04
CA ARG A 264 17.13 -13.66 22.64
C ARG A 264 18.22 -13.46 21.60
N SER A 265 18.04 -14.07 20.43
CA SER A 265 18.98 -14.04 19.31
C SER A 265 19.05 -12.73 18.54
N ILE A 266 18.15 -11.76 18.78
CA ILE A 266 18.13 -10.49 18.05
C ILE A 266 17.88 -9.31 18.99
N SER A 267 18.59 -8.21 18.78
CA SER A 267 18.41 -6.96 19.52
C SER A 267 18.80 -5.77 18.66
N MET A 268 18.20 -4.60 18.95
CA MET A 268 18.57 -3.36 18.26
C MET A 268 19.83 -2.71 18.86
N PRO A 269 20.70 -2.09 18.05
CA PRO A 269 21.78 -1.25 18.56
C PRO A 269 21.23 -0.08 19.39
N VAL A 270 21.51 -0.07 20.70
CA VAL A 270 21.05 1.00 21.60
C VAL A 270 21.92 2.25 21.47
N LYS A 271 23.25 2.07 21.57
CA LYS A 271 24.24 3.16 21.56
C LYS A 271 24.74 3.45 20.14
N ILE A 272 24.72 4.73 19.78
CA ILE A 272 25.36 5.27 18.58
C ILE A 272 26.69 5.91 19.00
N ILE A 273 27.75 5.62 18.25
CA ILE A 273 29.10 6.15 18.47
C ILE A 273 29.19 7.49 17.75
N ASP A 274 29.78 8.48 18.42
CA ASP A 274 29.93 9.86 17.93
C ASP A 274 28.59 10.48 17.53
N ASP A 275 27.56 10.22 18.35
CA ASP A 275 26.22 10.72 18.09
C ASP A 275 26.16 12.24 18.27
N VAL A 276 25.29 12.87 17.49
CA VAL A 276 25.03 14.32 17.51
C VAL A 276 23.56 14.56 17.79
N THR A 277 23.22 15.71 18.35
CA THR A 277 21.82 16.10 18.56
C THR A 277 21.06 16.02 17.25
N GLN A 278 20.04 15.16 17.22
CA GLN A 278 19.23 14.94 16.04
C GLN A 278 18.08 15.94 15.99
N GLU A 279 17.79 16.41 14.79
CA GLU A 279 16.76 17.41 14.51
C GLU A 279 15.89 16.95 13.35
N ILE A 280 14.68 17.51 13.26
CA ILE A 280 13.84 17.39 12.08
C ILE A 280 14.32 18.47 11.08
N PRO A 281 14.61 18.11 9.82
CA PRO A 281 14.99 19.10 8.83
C PRO A 281 13.84 20.07 8.52
N PRO A 282 14.14 21.34 8.18
CA PRO A 282 13.16 22.26 7.60
C PRO A 282 12.51 21.69 6.34
N SER A 283 11.28 22.12 6.04
CA SER A 283 10.48 21.63 4.91
C SER A 283 11.23 21.67 3.58
N GLU A 284 12.03 22.72 3.36
CA GLU A 284 12.81 22.88 2.13
C GLU A 284 13.86 21.78 1.95
N ILE A 285 14.49 21.35 3.05
CA ILE A 285 15.48 20.26 3.03
C ILE A 285 14.77 18.93 2.93
N SER A 286 13.71 18.71 3.71
CA SER A 286 12.96 17.45 3.66
C SER A 286 12.39 17.19 2.28
N ASP A 287 11.67 18.16 1.70
CA ASP A 287 11.01 17.99 0.40
C ASP A 287 12.03 17.71 -0.71
N ARG A 288 13.19 18.37 -0.65
CA ARG A 288 14.28 18.14 -1.59
C ARG A 288 14.90 16.76 -1.43
N VAL A 289 15.16 16.31 -0.20
CA VAL A 289 15.69 14.95 0.06
C VAL A 289 14.68 13.88 -0.39
N LEU A 290 13.40 14.05 -0.06
CA LEU A 290 12.33 13.14 -0.46
C LEU A 290 12.24 13.06 -1.99
N PHE A 291 12.21 14.20 -2.67
CA PHE A 291 12.18 14.26 -4.13
C PHE A 291 13.36 13.53 -4.78
N MET A 292 14.57 13.68 -4.22
CA MET A 292 15.76 12.99 -4.73
C MET A 292 15.68 11.48 -4.59
N VAL A 293 15.23 10.98 -3.43
CA VAL A 293 15.08 9.53 -3.21
C VAL A 293 13.99 8.94 -4.10
N ASN A 294 12.91 9.68 -4.36
CA ASN A 294 11.80 9.21 -5.20
C ASN A 294 12.20 9.07 -6.67
N ASN A 295 13.10 9.93 -7.14
CA ASN A 295 13.54 10.01 -8.52
C ASN A 295 14.98 9.50 -8.70
N ILE A 296 15.44 8.63 -7.80
CA ILE A 296 16.79 8.08 -7.87
C ILE A 296 16.87 7.01 -8.95
N THR A 297 17.87 7.14 -9.82
CA THR A 297 18.19 6.21 -10.91
C THR A 297 19.70 6.00 -10.95
N GLU A 298 20.17 4.93 -11.59
CA GLU A 298 21.62 4.62 -11.64
C GLU A 298 22.44 5.76 -12.27
N ASP A 299 21.93 6.37 -13.34
CA ASP A 299 22.55 7.49 -14.06
C ASP A 299 22.64 8.78 -13.24
N LYS A 300 21.69 8.99 -12.32
CA LYS A 300 21.65 10.20 -11.48
C LYS A 300 22.28 10.00 -10.10
N LEU A 301 22.72 8.79 -9.77
CA LEU A 301 23.17 8.44 -8.43
C LEU A 301 24.30 9.37 -7.94
N ASP A 302 25.33 9.59 -8.76
CA ASP A 302 26.50 10.37 -8.35
C ASP A 302 26.18 11.86 -8.14
N SER A 303 25.34 12.43 -9.00
CA SER A 303 24.89 13.82 -8.83
C SER A 303 24.04 13.96 -7.57
N ARG A 304 23.14 13.00 -7.30
CA ARG A 304 22.30 12.99 -6.09
C ARG A 304 23.10 12.79 -4.82
N VAL A 305 24.12 11.93 -4.83
CA VAL A 305 25.04 11.78 -3.69
C VAL A 305 25.74 13.10 -3.39
N SER A 306 26.20 13.81 -4.42
CA SER A 306 26.91 15.09 -4.25
C SER A 306 25.99 16.15 -3.64
N GLU A 307 24.78 16.29 -4.20
CA GLU A 307 23.76 17.20 -3.70
C GLU A 307 23.32 16.85 -2.26
N MET A 308 23.12 15.56 -1.96
CA MET A 308 22.74 15.11 -0.62
C MET A 308 23.83 15.36 0.42
N LYS A 309 25.12 15.30 0.07
CA LYS A 309 26.20 15.64 1.00
C LYS A 309 26.18 17.09 1.44
N GLU A 310 25.68 17.99 0.58
CA GLU A 310 25.60 19.41 0.90
C GLU A 310 24.40 19.73 1.79
N ILE A 311 23.26 19.07 1.57
CA ILE A 311 22.00 19.41 2.27
C ILE A 311 21.69 18.51 3.48
N LEU A 312 22.10 17.24 3.45
CA LEU A 312 21.80 16.28 4.52
C LEU A 312 22.90 16.32 5.58
N SER A 313 22.77 17.27 6.50
CA SER A 313 23.64 17.38 7.67
C SER A 313 23.53 16.15 8.60
N SER A 314 24.59 15.89 9.38
CA SER A 314 24.67 14.77 10.34
C SER A 314 23.56 14.79 11.40
N LYS A 315 23.02 15.96 11.73
CA LYS A 315 21.89 16.15 12.64
C LYS A 315 20.54 15.67 12.08
N TYR A 316 20.45 15.39 10.77
CA TYR A 316 19.23 14.90 10.12
C TYR A 316 19.29 13.39 9.82
N ASN A 317 20.36 12.70 10.22
CA ASN A 317 20.58 11.28 9.89
C ASN A 317 19.49 10.37 10.46
N ARG A 318 18.99 10.65 11.68
CA ARG A 318 17.88 9.93 12.29
C ARG A 318 16.61 10.07 11.46
N TRP A 319 16.20 11.31 11.20
CA TRP A 319 15.01 11.60 10.38
C TRP A 319 15.09 10.91 9.02
N PHE A 320 16.24 11.01 8.34
CA PHE A 320 16.41 10.38 7.04
C PHE A 320 16.34 8.86 7.11
N SER A 321 16.85 8.26 8.19
CA SER A 321 16.76 6.81 8.41
C SER A 321 15.33 6.34 8.72
N ASP A 322 14.59 7.13 9.51
CA ASP A 322 13.17 6.91 9.83
C ASP A 322 12.26 7.05 8.60
N TYR A 323 12.68 7.82 7.60
CA TYR A 323 12.06 7.85 6.29
C TYR A 323 12.49 6.64 5.43
N LEU A 324 13.80 6.52 5.17
CA LEU A 324 14.32 5.64 4.13
C LEU A 324 14.07 4.17 4.43
N VAL A 325 14.19 3.73 5.69
CA VAL A 325 14.08 2.31 6.02
C VAL A 325 12.63 1.81 5.95
N PRO A 326 11.68 2.31 6.76
CA PRO A 326 10.32 1.77 6.77
C PRO A 326 9.47 2.23 5.57
N GLN A 327 9.70 3.43 5.02
CA GLN A 327 8.85 3.96 3.94
C GLN A 327 9.36 3.61 2.54
N ARG A 328 10.65 3.28 2.39
CA ARG A 328 11.25 2.93 1.10
C ARG A 328 11.83 1.53 1.09
N ALA A 329 12.93 1.29 1.81
CA ALA A 329 13.64 0.03 1.73
C ALA A 329 12.77 -1.18 2.08
N GLN A 330 11.88 -1.06 3.07
CA GLN A 330 10.93 -2.11 3.46
C GLN A 330 9.88 -2.38 2.38
N LEU A 331 9.32 -1.33 1.75
CA LEU A 331 8.18 -1.44 0.83
C LEU A 331 8.59 -1.65 -0.65
N GLU A 332 9.80 -1.22 -1.03
CA GLU A 332 10.29 -1.18 -2.40
C GLU A 332 11.52 -2.09 -2.61
N PRO A 333 11.36 -3.43 -2.60
CA PRO A 333 12.49 -4.37 -2.68
C PRO A 333 13.35 -4.20 -3.94
N ASN A 334 12.74 -3.77 -5.06
CA ASN A 334 13.44 -3.58 -6.33
C ASN A 334 14.44 -2.40 -6.29
N ASN A 335 14.14 -1.37 -5.50
CA ASN A 335 14.94 -0.15 -5.42
C ASN A 335 16.02 -0.19 -4.32
N GLN A 336 16.04 -1.25 -3.48
CA GLN A 336 17.00 -1.39 -2.38
C GLN A 336 18.46 -1.29 -2.82
N HIS A 337 18.81 -1.74 -4.02
CA HIS A 337 20.18 -1.64 -4.53
C HIS A 337 20.62 -0.18 -4.74
N LEU A 338 19.72 0.68 -5.23
CA LEU A 338 19.95 2.12 -5.38
C LEU A 338 20.10 2.79 -4.02
N TYR A 339 19.22 2.50 -3.07
CA TYR A 339 19.29 3.07 -1.72
C TYR A 339 20.56 2.64 -0.99
N SER A 340 20.95 1.37 -1.10
CA SER A 340 22.19 0.87 -0.51
C SER A 340 23.41 1.54 -1.13
N SER A 341 23.41 1.75 -2.46
CA SER A 341 24.49 2.44 -3.16
C SER A 341 24.57 3.91 -2.79
N LEU A 342 23.42 4.59 -2.66
CA LEU A 342 23.31 5.97 -2.17
C LEU A 342 23.97 6.11 -0.79
N ILE A 343 23.54 5.31 0.19
CA ILE A 343 24.08 5.35 1.56
C ILE A 343 25.59 5.08 1.55
N ASN A 344 26.03 4.06 0.80
CA ASN A 344 27.45 3.73 0.69
C ASN A 344 28.28 4.88 0.11
N ASN A 345 27.74 5.60 -0.88
CA ASN A 345 28.43 6.70 -1.55
C ASN A 345 28.39 8.02 -0.74
N LEU A 346 27.43 8.17 0.17
CA LEU A 346 27.43 9.23 1.18
C LEU A 346 28.62 9.13 2.14
N LYS A 347 29.17 7.92 2.37
CA LYS A 347 30.38 7.65 3.19
C LYS A 347 30.28 8.23 4.61
N SER A 348 29.08 8.16 5.21
CA SER A 348 28.83 8.66 6.57
C SER A 348 28.63 7.49 7.54
N LEU A 349 29.61 7.28 8.43
CA LEU A 349 29.54 6.23 9.46
C LEU A 349 28.39 6.44 10.44
N LEU A 350 28.08 7.70 10.77
CA LEU A 350 26.97 8.03 11.64
C LEU A 350 25.62 7.66 10.99
N LEU A 351 25.46 7.96 9.69
CA LEU A 351 24.27 7.57 8.95
C LEU A 351 24.14 6.04 8.87
N ASP A 352 25.23 5.33 8.57
CA ASP A 352 25.25 3.86 8.55
C ASP A 352 24.78 3.26 9.90
N GLN A 353 25.14 3.89 11.03
CA GLN A 353 24.67 3.47 12.36
C GLN A 353 23.16 3.70 12.57
N TYR A 354 22.63 4.85 12.15
CA TYR A 354 21.19 5.13 12.23
C TYR A 354 20.37 4.20 11.32
N ILE A 355 20.80 3.98 10.08
CA ILE A 355 20.16 3.05 9.13
C ILE A 355 20.12 1.64 9.73
N GLN A 356 21.23 1.15 10.30
CA GLN A 356 21.26 -0.14 10.97
C GLN A 356 20.30 -0.19 12.16
N LYS A 357 20.30 0.85 13.02
CA LYS A 357 19.43 0.92 14.20
C LYS A 357 17.96 0.84 13.81
N ILE A 358 17.50 1.63 12.84
CA ILE A 358 16.11 1.60 12.37
C ILE A 358 15.78 0.28 11.65
N THR A 359 16.72 -0.29 10.89
CA THR A 359 16.53 -1.61 10.26
C THR A 359 16.30 -2.70 11.31
N PHE A 360 17.12 -2.76 12.35
CA PHE A 360 16.93 -3.71 13.45
C PHE A 360 15.62 -3.47 14.21
N TYR A 361 15.25 -2.21 14.45
CA TYR A 361 13.97 -1.88 15.08
C TYR A 361 12.79 -2.45 14.29
N GLN A 362 12.74 -2.24 12.96
CA GLN A 362 11.65 -2.75 12.12
C GLN A 362 11.60 -4.29 12.09
N ILE A 363 12.77 -4.95 12.05
CA ILE A 363 12.87 -6.41 12.10
C ILE A 363 12.36 -6.93 13.45
N VAL A 364 12.83 -6.37 14.57
CA VAL A 364 12.41 -6.78 15.92
C VAL A 364 10.92 -6.58 16.10
N ASN A 365 10.35 -5.48 15.60
CA ASN A 365 8.91 -5.22 15.65
C ASN A 365 8.10 -6.33 14.95
N LEU A 366 8.46 -6.70 13.72
CA LEU A 366 7.78 -7.77 12.98
C LEU A 366 7.99 -9.15 13.62
N LEU A 367 9.19 -9.44 14.14
CA LEU A 367 9.45 -10.69 14.85
C LEU A 367 8.65 -10.77 16.15
N ASN A 368 8.59 -9.71 16.96
CA ASN A 368 7.78 -9.68 18.18
C ASN A 368 6.30 -9.91 17.87
N LYS A 369 5.75 -9.23 16.86
CA LYS A 369 4.39 -9.49 16.37
C LYS A 369 4.19 -10.97 16.03
N SER A 370 5.13 -11.57 15.29
CA SER A 370 5.05 -12.99 14.93
C SER A 370 5.08 -13.93 16.13
N PHE A 371 5.72 -13.51 17.23
CA PHE A 371 5.84 -14.27 18.45
C PHE A 371 4.55 -14.20 19.28
N ASP A 372 3.99 -13.00 19.41
CA ASP A 372 2.85 -12.74 20.31
C ASP A 372 1.50 -13.14 19.69
N SER A 373 1.39 -13.22 18.36
CA SER A 373 0.16 -13.65 17.69
C SER A 373 0.04 -15.19 17.57
N GLU A 374 -1.12 -15.73 17.95
CA GLU A 374 -1.48 -17.14 17.69
C GLU A 374 -1.62 -17.40 16.19
N ASP A 375 -2.26 -16.46 15.48
CA ASP A 375 -2.23 -16.40 14.03
C ASP A 375 -0.84 -15.98 13.54
N SER A 376 -0.34 -16.55 12.44
CA SER A 376 0.91 -16.08 11.84
C SER A 376 0.80 -14.61 11.35
N LEU A 377 1.94 -13.95 11.15
CA LEU A 377 2.04 -12.71 10.35
C LEU A 377 1.23 -12.79 9.04
N SER A 378 0.63 -11.67 8.68
CA SER A 378 -0.06 -11.47 7.39
C SER A 378 0.88 -11.68 6.19
N SER A 379 0.33 -11.89 5.00
CA SER A 379 1.11 -11.99 3.76
C SER A 379 1.97 -10.75 3.49
N THR A 380 1.43 -9.57 3.80
CA THR A 380 2.11 -8.27 3.68
C THR A 380 3.27 -8.17 4.67
N GLU A 381 3.05 -8.49 5.94
CA GLU A 381 4.10 -8.46 6.96
C GLU A 381 5.20 -9.51 6.72
N ARG A 382 4.83 -10.72 6.26
CA ARG A 382 5.80 -11.72 5.81
C ARG A 382 6.65 -11.20 4.64
N THR A 383 6.06 -10.44 3.73
CA THR A 383 6.78 -9.82 2.61
C THR A 383 7.69 -8.70 3.08
N ASN A 384 7.23 -7.85 3.98
CA ASN A 384 8.03 -6.79 4.60
C ASN A 384 9.22 -7.34 5.38
N LEU A 385 9.05 -8.44 6.13
CA LEU A 385 10.15 -9.07 6.86
C LEU A 385 11.19 -9.65 5.88
N LYS A 386 10.77 -10.32 4.81
CA LYS A 386 11.67 -10.77 3.73
C LYS A 386 12.41 -9.59 3.07
N SER A 387 11.71 -8.49 2.83
CA SER A 387 12.26 -7.26 2.25
C SER A 387 13.33 -6.66 3.18
N LEU A 388 13.06 -6.56 4.48
CA LEU A 388 14.03 -6.11 5.49
C LEU A 388 15.23 -7.06 5.63
N GLY A 389 15.03 -8.37 5.47
CA GLY A 389 16.13 -9.34 5.42
C GLY A 389 17.08 -9.08 4.25
N SER A 390 16.53 -8.86 3.05
CA SER A 390 17.31 -8.44 1.87
C SER A 390 18.01 -7.10 2.10
N TRP A 391 17.30 -6.12 2.64
CA TRP A 391 17.85 -4.80 2.96
C TRP A 391 19.04 -4.88 3.91
N LEU A 392 18.89 -5.61 5.03
CA LEU A 392 19.95 -5.84 6.00
C LEU A 392 21.17 -6.50 5.34
N GLY A 393 20.96 -7.51 4.49
CA GLY A 393 22.01 -8.16 3.72
C GLY A 393 22.76 -7.19 2.80
N LYS A 394 22.05 -6.31 2.09
CA LYS A 394 22.65 -5.31 1.19
C LYS A 394 23.50 -4.27 1.92
N ILE A 395 23.00 -3.74 3.03
CA ILE A 395 23.72 -2.71 3.81
C ILE A 395 24.85 -3.29 4.67
N THR A 396 24.93 -4.63 4.82
CA THR A 396 25.98 -5.30 5.60
C THR A 396 26.80 -6.30 4.78
N ILE A 397 26.27 -7.49 4.54
CA ILE A 397 26.96 -8.64 3.95
C ILE A 397 27.50 -8.33 2.55
N SER A 398 26.71 -7.76 1.65
CA SER A 398 27.17 -7.39 0.30
C SER A 398 28.31 -6.37 0.34
N ARG A 399 28.33 -5.53 1.37
CA ARG A 399 29.38 -4.52 1.61
C ARG A 399 30.59 -5.07 2.37
N ASN A 400 30.67 -6.37 2.60
CA ASN A 400 31.71 -7.04 3.40
C ASN A 400 31.72 -6.58 4.87
N ILE A 401 30.59 -6.12 5.39
CA ILE A 401 30.42 -5.71 6.78
C ILE A 401 29.71 -6.86 7.53
N PRO A 402 30.29 -7.39 8.62
CA PRO A 402 29.67 -8.46 9.38
C PRO A 402 28.44 -7.97 10.15
N ILE A 403 27.39 -8.78 10.18
CA ILE A 403 26.32 -8.65 11.17
C ILE A 403 26.87 -9.14 12.51
N LYS A 404 26.99 -8.23 13.49
CA LYS A 404 27.56 -8.58 14.80
C LYS A 404 26.61 -9.52 15.54
N ASN A 405 27.15 -10.63 16.06
CA ASN A 405 26.36 -11.68 16.74
C ASN A 405 25.50 -11.12 17.90
N LYS A 406 26.01 -10.13 18.64
CA LYS A 406 25.28 -9.45 19.72
C LYS A 406 23.97 -8.77 19.28
N TYR A 407 23.86 -8.37 18.01
CA TYR A 407 22.65 -7.76 17.44
C TYR A 407 21.80 -8.78 16.72
N LEU A 408 22.40 -9.75 16.03
CA LEU A 408 21.68 -10.87 15.43
C LEU A 408 22.56 -12.11 15.35
N SER A 409 22.19 -13.14 16.10
CA SER A 409 22.72 -14.49 16.02
C SER A 409 21.78 -15.34 15.16
N ILE A 410 22.07 -15.43 13.86
CA ILE A 410 21.22 -16.15 12.89
C ILE A 410 20.99 -17.62 13.29
N LYS A 411 22.02 -18.28 13.82
CA LYS A 411 21.92 -19.68 14.26
C LYS A 411 20.93 -19.84 15.41
N ASN A 412 21.09 -19.00 16.44
CA ASN A 412 20.21 -19.05 17.61
C ASN A 412 18.79 -18.64 17.22
N LEU A 413 18.63 -17.70 16.27
CA LEU A 413 17.30 -17.32 15.77
C LEU A 413 16.59 -18.49 15.09
N LEU A 414 17.31 -19.29 14.30
CA LEU A 414 16.74 -20.49 13.68
C LEU A 414 16.37 -21.56 14.73
N VAL A 415 17.19 -21.74 15.77
CA VAL A 415 16.89 -22.65 16.89
C VAL A 415 15.66 -22.16 17.66
N GLU A 416 15.62 -20.88 18.06
CA GLU A 416 14.45 -20.28 18.72
C GLU A 416 13.21 -20.34 17.82
N GLY A 417 13.38 -20.21 16.51
CA GLY A 417 12.29 -20.38 15.56
C GLY A 417 11.72 -21.80 15.51
N PHE A 418 12.56 -22.82 15.68
CA PHE A 418 12.12 -24.20 15.82
C PHE A 418 11.36 -24.40 17.12
N ASP A 419 11.93 -23.94 18.24
CA ASP A 419 11.35 -24.11 19.58
C ASP A 419 9.97 -23.46 19.70
N HIS A 420 9.78 -22.30 19.08
CA HIS A 420 8.51 -21.56 19.10
C HIS A 420 7.58 -21.85 17.91
N ASN A 421 7.90 -22.83 17.04
CA ASN A 421 7.16 -23.14 15.82
C ASN A 421 6.97 -21.95 14.84
N LYS A 422 7.97 -21.05 14.75
CA LYS A 422 7.96 -19.87 13.86
C LYS A 422 8.94 -19.99 12.69
N LEU A 423 9.44 -21.20 12.38
CA LEU A 423 10.39 -21.43 11.29
C LEU A 423 9.86 -21.00 9.91
N GLU A 424 8.56 -21.11 9.66
CA GLU A 424 7.94 -20.67 8.40
C GLU A 424 8.14 -19.17 8.12
N ILE A 425 8.37 -18.37 9.16
CA ILE A 425 8.62 -16.93 9.08
C ILE A 425 10.13 -16.64 9.10
N ILE A 426 10.86 -17.32 9.99
CA ILE A 426 12.29 -17.07 10.22
C ILE A 426 13.16 -17.57 9.07
N ILE A 427 12.86 -18.73 8.47
CA ILE A 427 13.66 -19.27 7.37
C ILE A 427 13.66 -18.33 6.16
N PRO A 428 12.51 -17.86 5.63
CA PRO A 428 12.51 -16.91 4.51
C PRO A 428 13.28 -15.62 4.81
N PHE A 429 13.17 -15.10 6.04
CA PHE A 429 13.93 -13.93 6.48
C PHE A 429 15.45 -14.17 6.43
N VAL A 430 15.92 -15.27 7.03
CA VAL A 430 17.34 -15.64 7.04
C VAL A 430 17.86 -15.88 5.62
N CYS A 431 17.08 -16.59 4.78
CA CYS A 431 17.42 -16.84 3.38
C CYS A 431 17.63 -15.53 2.60
N LYS A 432 16.82 -14.50 2.86
CA LYS A 432 16.97 -13.18 2.23
C LYS A 432 18.19 -12.40 2.71
N ILE A 433 18.65 -12.60 3.95
CA ILE A 433 19.92 -12.01 4.41
C ILE A 433 21.09 -12.68 3.68
N ILE A 434 21.13 -14.02 3.69
CA ILE A 434 22.28 -14.74 3.17
C ILE A 434 22.33 -14.77 1.64
N SER A 435 21.23 -14.52 0.93
CA SER A 435 21.24 -14.39 -0.54
C SER A 435 22.13 -13.25 -1.03
N GLU A 436 22.29 -12.22 -0.21
CA GLU A 436 23.12 -11.04 -0.49
C GLU A 436 24.62 -11.31 -0.33
N SER A 437 25.00 -12.51 0.13
CA SER A 437 26.40 -12.96 0.20
C SER A 437 27.05 -13.18 -1.15
N LYS A 438 26.26 -13.41 -2.22
CA LYS A 438 26.77 -13.63 -3.58
C LYS A 438 27.61 -12.46 -4.10
N ASP A 439 27.25 -11.24 -3.71
CA ASP A 439 27.90 -9.99 -4.12
C ASP A 439 29.07 -9.62 -3.18
N SER A 440 29.25 -10.38 -2.09
CA SER A 440 30.31 -10.18 -1.11
C SER A 440 31.61 -10.85 -1.54
N LYS A 441 32.75 -10.21 -1.28
CA LYS A 441 34.07 -10.84 -1.44
C LYS A 441 34.42 -11.70 -0.23
N VAL A 442 33.91 -11.35 0.95
CA VAL A 442 34.23 -12.01 2.22
C VAL A 442 33.23 -13.12 2.55
N PHE A 443 31.94 -12.87 2.35
CA PHE A 443 30.87 -13.78 2.80
C PHE A 443 30.35 -14.74 1.73
N LYS A 444 30.81 -14.63 0.47
CA LYS A 444 30.42 -15.57 -0.58
C LYS A 444 30.87 -17.00 -0.28
N TYR A 445 30.20 -17.97 -0.89
CA TYR A 445 30.60 -19.37 -0.84
C TYR A 445 32.08 -19.54 -1.26
N PRO A 446 32.88 -20.40 -0.59
CA PRO A 446 32.55 -21.32 0.51
C PRO A 446 32.83 -20.76 1.93
N ASN A 447 32.45 -19.52 2.23
CA ASN A 447 32.64 -18.96 3.57
C ASN A 447 32.06 -19.86 4.68
N PRO A 448 32.82 -20.23 5.74
CA PRO A 448 32.36 -21.14 6.78
C PRO A 448 31.11 -20.67 7.54
N TRP A 449 30.99 -19.36 7.81
CA TRP A 449 29.82 -18.79 8.47
C TRP A 449 28.56 -18.95 7.60
N LEU A 450 28.69 -18.73 6.28
CA LEU A 450 27.59 -18.94 5.34
C LEU A 450 27.22 -20.43 5.25
N LEU A 451 28.21 -21.31 5.12
CA LEU A 451 28.01 -22.74 4.97
C LEU A 451 27.25 -23.33 6.17
N GLU A 452 27.61 -22.90 7.38
CA GLU A 452 26.96 -23.35 8.60
C GLU A 452 25.48 -22.94 8.66
N ILE A 453 25.16 -21.71 8.25
CA ILE A 453 23.77 -21.24 8.16
C ILE A 453 22.99 -22.03 7.11
N ILE A 454 23.57 -22.27 5.93
CA ILE A 454 22.92 -23.04 4.86
C ILE A 454 22.60 -24.47 5.33
N ASN A 455 23.55 -25.13 6.00
CA ASN A 455 23.34 -26.48 6.52
C ASN A 455 22.21 -26.52 7.56
N LEU A 456 22.16 -25.51 8.44
CA LEU A 456 21.13 -25.43 9.47
C LEU A 456 19.75 -25.13 8.86
N VAL A 457 19.68 -24.24 7.86
CA VAL A 457 18.43 -23.99 7.11
C VAL A 457 17.96 -25.26 6.40
N ASN A 458 18.84 -25.99 5.72
CA ASN A 458 18.48 -27.22 5.02
C ASN A 458 17.95 -28.29 6.00
N THR A 459 18.63 -28.46 7.13
CA THR A 459 18.20 -29.40 8.18
C THR A 459 16.81 -29.05 8.71
N ASN A 460 16.56 -27.78 9.03
CA ASN A 460 15.27 -27.32 9.53
C ASN A 460 14.17 -27.40 8.46
N TYR A 461 14.48 -27.13 7.19
CA TYR A 461 13.53 -27.24 6.09
C TYR A 461 13.04 -28.68 5.90
N LEU A 462 13.94 -29.66 5.98
CA LEU A 462 13.59 -31.08 5.95
C LEU A 462 12.71 -31.50 7.14
N LEU A 463 12.84 -30.86 8.30
CA LEU A 463 11.98 -31.12 9.46
C LEU A 463 10.57 -30.56 9.26
N ILE A 464 10.43 -29.41 8.60
CA ILE A 464 9.11 -28.83 8.27
C ILE A 464 8.34 -29.73 7.31
N LEU A 465 9.00 -30.28 6.29
CA LEU A 465 8.36 -31.17 5.31
C LEU A 465 7.91 -32.54 5.88
N LYS A 466 8.38 -32.90 7.08
CA LYS A 466 8.03 -34.17 7.76
C LYS A 466 6.86 -34.02 8.74
N ARG A 467 6.40 -32.80 9.01
CA ARG A 467 5.17 -32.52 9.77
C ARG A 467 4.02 -32.30 8.79
#